data_AF-A0ABD0XB91-F1
#
_entry.id   AF-A0ABD0XB91-F1
#
_cell.length_a   1.000
_cell.length_b   1.000
_cell.length_c   1.000
_cell.angle_alpha   90.00
_cell.angle_beta   90.00
_cell.angle_gamma   90.00
#
_symmetry.space_group_name_H-M   'P 1'
#
loop_
_entity.id
_entity.type
_entity.pdbx_description
1 polymer ?
#
loop_
_entity_poly.entity_id
_entity_poly.type
_entity_poly.pdbx_seq_one_letter_code
_entity_poly.pdbx_strand_id
1 'polypeptide(L)'
;MNLCWNEIKRKSHNIRVRLEAFSDSSGKLQLSLQEIIEWLTVKDEELSEQLPIGGDAGAVQHQREFHQVFMEDVKSRGPFIYSVLESAQAFLAQHPFQEPEETLPEGKELSPRRRILNVSRSVWKQANVASDLWEKLTARCVDRHRHMEVTLERLLQTQAAMEELALALEQAEGVRDAWEPVGDLFIDSLQDHIDATKLFKEELSQVKEGMKHMNDLAHQLAISDVHLSMDNARALEHLNSRWKLLQGSIEERLKQLQDAHRDFGPGSQHFLSSSVQIPWERAISPNKVPYYINHQAQTTCWDHPKMTELYQALADLNNIKFSAYRTAMKLRRVQKALRLDMLMLASVVDVFREQDLQRGEHVMDVVEMIQALTGLYERLEEERSALVVNIPLCVDMCLNWLLNVYDSGRNGKMRVLSFKMGLVSLCTADVQEKYKSPALCRSEASRQGLTGAAAAIYTGMVKHLHPPVSIHHLSDGRNHHSQTKALFRG
;
A
#
# COMPACT_ATOMS: atom_id res chain seq x y z
N MET A 1 31.68 96.89 -52.43
CA MET A 1 31.98 96.46 -51.04
C MET A 1 30.73 96.42 -50.14
N ASN A 2 29.89 97.46 -50.08
CA ASN A 2 28.71 97.50 -49.18
C ASN A 2 27.65 96.39 -49.41
N LEU A 3 27.40 95.99 -50.66
CA LEU A 3 26.45 94.90 -50.99
C LEU A 3 26.92 93.52 -50.51
N CYS A 4 28.21 93.21 -50.70
CA CYS A 4 28.83 91.96 -50.22
C CYS A 4 28.80 91.88 -48.69
N TRP A 5 29.05 93.00 -48.01
CA TRP A 5 28.98 93.10 -46.55
C TRP A 5 27.56 92.89 -46.00
N ASN A 6 26.54 93.47 -46.65
CA ASN A 6 25.14 93.26 -46.27
C ASN A 6 24.69 91.81 -46.47
N GLU A 7 25.13 91.15 -47.55
CA GLU A 7 24.83 89.75 -47.82
C GLU A 7 25.51 88.80 -46.82
N ILE A 8 26.75 89.10 -46.40
CA ILE A 8 27.44 88.36 -45.34
C ILE A 8 26.72 88.56 -43.99
N LYS A 9 26.31 89.78 -43.65
CA LYS A 9 25.51 90.04 -42.43
C LYS A 9 24.19 89.27 -42.44
N ARG A 10 23.48 89.25 -43.56
CA ARG A 10 22.22 88.51 -43.73
C ARG A 10 22.42 87.00 -43.57
N LYS A 11 23.45 86.43 -44.21
CA LYS A 11 23.81 85.01 -44.08
C LYS A 11 24.24 84.66 -42.65
N SER A 12 25.06 85.50 -42.01
CA SER A 12 25.50 85.32 -40.62
C SER A 12 24.32 85.36 -39.64
N HIS A 13 23.41 86.31 -39.81
CA HIS A 13 22.18 86.41 -39.00
C HIS A 13 21.28 85.18 -39.19
N ASN A 14 21.08 84.71 -40.43
CA ASN A 14 20.29 83.51 -40.70
C ASN A 14 20.95 82.23 -40.10
N ILE A 15 22.27 82.10 -40.18
CA ILE A 15 23.02 81.00 -39.52
C ILE A 15 22.84 81.07 -38.01
N ARG A 16 22.92 82.26 -37.41
CA ARG A 16 22.73 82.45 -35.96
C ARG A 16 21.32 82.04 -35.52
N VAL A 17 20.28 82.54 -36.18
CA VAL A 17 18.88 82.18 -35.87
C VAL A 17 18.64 80.68 -35.99
N ARG A 18 19.21 80.02 -37.01
CA ARG A 18 19.10 78.56 -37.17
C ARG A 18 19.83 77.80 -36.06
N LEU A 19 20.99 78.27 -35.62
CA LEU A 19 21.75 77.65 -34.53
C LEU A 19 21.07 77.84 -33.18
N GLU A 20 20.47 79.00 -32.93
CA GLU A 20 19.67 79.29 -31.74
C GLU A 20 18.42 78.41 -31.70
N ALA A 21 17.65 78.36 -32.80
CA ALA A 21 16.48 77.49 -32.90
C ALA A 21 16.81 75.99 -32.75
N PHE A 22 17.96 75.55 -33.29
CA PHE A 22 18.48 74.19 -33.08
C PHE A 22 18.84 73.94 -31.62
N SER A 23 19.54 74.89 -30.98
CA SER A 23 19.97 74.77 -29.58
C SER A 23 18.75 74.67 -28.66
N ASP A 24 17.72 75.48 -28.89
CA ASP A 24 16.51 75.48 -28.09
C ASP A 24 15.67 74.22 -28.29
N SER A 25 15.51 73.77 -29.53
CA SER A 25 14.72 72.57 -29.84
C SER A 25 15.41 71.30 -29.35
N SER A 26 16.71 71.17 -29.58
CA SER A 26 17.48 70.03 -29.10
C SER A 26 17.63 69.99 -27.58
N GLY A 27 17.81 71.15 -26.93
CA GLY A 27 17.87 71.23 -25.47
C GLY A 27 16.57 70.79 -24.81
N LYS A 28 15.42 71.23 -25.32
CA LYS A 28 14.10 70.79 -24.83
C LYS A 28 13.90 69.28 -25.01
N LEU A 29 14.25 68.75 -26.18
CA LEU A 29 14.13 67.32 -26.47
C LEU A 29 15.03 66.48 -25.56
N GLN A 30 16.28 66.89 -25.34
CA GLN A 30 17.21 66.19 -24.44
C GLN A 30 16.70 66.18 -22.99
N LEU A 31 16.09 67.27 -22.52
CA LEU A 31 15.47 67.33 -21.19
C LEU A 31 14.26 66.39 -21.10
N SER A 32 13.37 66.37 -22.09
CA SER A 32 12.22 65.46 -22.09
C SER A 32 12.64 63.98 -22.19
N LEU A 33 13.69 63.66 -22.94
CA LEU A 33 14.25 62.31 -22.98
C LEU A 33 14.84 61.91 -21.63
N GLN A 34 15.57 62.81 -20.98
CA GLN A 34 16.12 62.58 -19.65
C GLN A 34 15.01 62.35 -18.61
N GLU A 35 13.95 63.16 -18.63
CA GLU A 35 12.78 63.03 -17.75
C GLU A 35 12.11 61.65 -17.90
N ILE A 36 11.94 61.18 -19.14
CA ILE A 36 11.35 59.85 -19.39
C ILE A 36 12.29 58.74 -18.90
N ILE A 37 13.59 58.83 -19.15
CA ILE A 37 14.55 57.82 -18.68
C ILE A 37 14.54 57.72 -17.15
N GLU A 38 14.59 58.86 -16.45
CA GLU A 38 14.53 58.90 -14.99
C GLU A 38 13.23 58.29 -14.47
N TRP A 39 12.09 58.69 -15.04
CA TRP A 39 10.79 58.16 -14.65
C TRP A 39 10.67 56.65 -14.91
N LEU A 40 11.14 56.16 -16.06
CA LEU A 40 11.15 54.72 -16.39
C LEU A 40 12.02 53.93 -15.42
N THR A 41 13.17 54.48 -15.05
CA THR A 41 14.08 53.84 -14.08
C THR A 41 13.41 53.72 -12.71
N VAL A 42 12.78 54.79 -12.22
CA VAL A 42 12.04 54.77 -10.95
C VAL A 42 10.89 53.77 -10.98
N LYS A 43 10.12 53.72 -12.09
CA LYS A 43 9.01 52.75 -12.21
C LYS A 43 9.48 51.31 -12.29
N ASP A 44 10.64 51.06 -12.89
CA ASP A 44 11.26 49.73 -12.93
C ASP A 44 11.74 49.28 -11.55
N GLU A 45 12.27 50.20 -10.74
CA GLU A 45 12.61 49.99 -9.33
C GLU A 45 11.34 49.72 -8.49
N GLU A 46 10.31 50.56 -8.58
CA GLU A 46 9.01 50.36 -7.91
C GLU A 46 8.40 48.99 -8.25
N LEU A 47 8.50 48.55 -9.52
CA LEU A 47 8.01 47.24 -9.95
C LEU A 47 8.81 46.09 -9.33
N SER A 48 10.10 46.30 -9.07
CA SER A 48 10.99 45.30 -8.46
C SER A 48 10.75 45.17 -6.96
N GLU A 49 10.45 46.28 -6.27
CA GLU A 49 10.12 46.32 -4.83
C GLU A 49 8.82 45.58 -4.48
N GLN A 50 7.91 45.40 -5.45
CA GLN A 50 6.66 44.68 -5.20
C GLN A 50 6.86 43.16 -5.03
N LEU A 51 8.07 42.59 -5.20
CA LEU A 51 8.35 41.16 -4.98
C LEU A 51 8.55 40.85 -3.48
N PRO A 52 8.24 39.63 -2.99
CA PRO A 52 7.71 38.46 -3.70
C PRO A 52 6.17 38.41 -3.75
N ILE A 53 5.62 37.51 -4.59
CA ILE A 53 4.18 37.21 -4.60
C ILE A 53 3.79 36.44 -3.32
N GLY A 54 2.65 36.80 -2.73
CA GLY A 54 2.15 36.18 -1.50
C GLY A 54 1.79 34.69 -1.64
N GLY A 55 1.77 33.98 -0.52
CA GLY A 55 1.50 32.54 -0.43
C GLY A 55 0.05 32.14 -0.16
N ASP A 56 -0.86 33.12 -0.11
CA ASP A 56 -2.28 32.93 0.12
C ASP A 56 -3.11 33.76 -0.86
N ALA A 57 -4.31 33.28 -1.19
CA ALA A 57 -5.17 33.90 -2.19
C ALA A 57 -5.53 35.34 -1.81
N GLY A 58 -5.69 35.64 -0.52
CA GLY A 58 -5.97 36.98 -0.03
C GLY A 58 -4.83 37.94 -0.33
N ALA A 59 -3.59 37.60 0.04
CA ALA A 59 -2.42 38.42 -0.22
C ALA A 59 -2.21 38.66 -1.73
N VAL A 60 -2.34 37.62 -2.56
CA VAL A 60 -2.19 37.76 -4.02
C VAL A 60 -3.30 38.62 -4.62
N GLN A 61 -4.54 38.50 -4.13
CA GLN A 61 -5.64 39.36 -4.56
C GLN A 61 -5.35 40.84 -4.29
N HIS A 62 -4.89 41.19 -3.07
CA HIS A 62 -4.53 42.57 -2.74
C HIS A 62 -3.34 43.07 -3.58
N GLN A 63 -2.31 42.24 -3.77
CA GLN A 63 -1.16 42.57 -4.63
C GLN A 63 -1.58 42.82 -6.08
N ARG A 64 -2.55 42.04 -6.58
CA ARG A 64 -3.11 42.16 -7.92
C ARG A 64 -3.87 43.47 -8.13
N GLU A 65 -4.70 43.85 -7.17
CA GLU A 65 -5.43 45.13 -7.19
C GLU A 65 -4.46 46.32 -7.19
N PHE A 66 -3.43 46.28 -6.34
CA PHE A 66 -2.37 47.29 -6.34
C PHE A 66 -1.62 47.36 -7.68
N HIS A 67 -1.28 46.20 -8.25
CA HIS A 67 -0.57 46.12 -9.52
C HIS A 67 -1.43 46.61 -10.71
N GLN A 68 -2.75 46.41 -10.68
CA GLN A 68 -3.66 46.97 -11.69
C GLN A 68 -3.61 48.50 -11.70
N VAL A 69 -3.64 49.14 -10.53
CA VAL A 69 -3.51 50.60 -10.42
C VAL A 69 -2.15 51.08 -10.94
N PHE A 70 -1.06 50.36 -10.61
CA PHE A 70 0.27 50.65 -11.14
C PHE A 70 0.33 50.56 -12.67
N MET A 71 -0.29 49.53 -13.26
CA MET A 71 -0.36 49.37 -14.71
C MET A 71 -1.14 50.50 -15.38
N GLU A 72 -2.23 50.98 -14.76
CA GLU A 72 -2.98 52.14 -15.25
C GLU A 72 -2.14 53.42 -15.23
N ASP A 73 -1.37 53.65 -14.16
CA ASP A 73 -0.41 54.77 -14.07
C ASP A 73 0.63 54.70 -15.18
N VAL A 74 1.27 53.55 -15.37
CA VAL A 74 2.26 53.34 -16.45
C VAL A 74 1.64 53.56 -17.83
N LYS A 75 0.45 53.01 -18.07
CA LYS A 75 -0.29 53.16 -19.34
C LYS A 75 -0.65 54.61 -19.62
N SER A 76 -1.01 55.38 -18.59
CA SER A 76 -1.37 56.79 -18.73
C SER A 76 -0.21 57.66 -19.22
N ARG A 77 1.05 57.28 -18.91
CA ARG A 77 2.26 57.99 -19.33
C ARG A 77 2.68 57.66 -20.78
N GLY A 78 2.19 56.55 -21.34
CA GLY A 78 2.51 56.06 -22.68
C GLY A 78 2.42 57.11 -23.80
N PRO A 79 1.30 57.86 -23.95
CA PRO A 79 1.16 58.88 -25.00
C PRO A 79 2.26 59.95 -24.98
N PHE A 80 2.69 60.37 -23.78
CA PHE A 80 3.79 61.33 -23.63
C PHE A 80 5.13 60.71 -24.07
N ILE A 81 5.39 59.47 -23.68
CA ILE A 81 6.61 58.75 -24.06
C ILE A 81 6.70 58.59 -25.58
N TYR A 82 5.62 58.13 -26.22
CA TYR A 82 5.56 58.02 -27.68
C TYR A 82 5.77 59.37 -28.37
N SER A 83 5.16 60.45 -27.87
CA SER A 83 5.34 61.80 -28.41
C SER A 83 6.79 62.28 -28.37
N VAL A 84 7.52 62.02 -27.28
CA VAL A 84 8.93 62.41 -27.15
C VAL A 84 9.82 61.55 -28.05
N LEU A 85 9.55 60.25 -28.17
CA LEU A 85 10.26 59.36 -29.09
C LEU A 85 10.04 59.72 -30.57
N GLU A 86 8.80 60.06 -30.95
CA GLU A 86 8.48 60.58 -32.30
C GLU A 86 9.21 61.91 -32.57
N SER A 87 9.26 62.80 -31.57
CA SER A 87 10.01 64.06 -31.67
C SER A 87 11.51 63.82 -31.84
N ALA A 88 12.07 62.81 -31.15
CA ALA A 88 13.46 62.38 -31.33
C ALA A 88 13.71 61.80 -32.72
N GLN A 89 12.81 60.97 -33.23
CA GLN A 89 12.89 60.42 -34.58
C GLN A 89 12.84 61.52 -35.64
N ALA A 90 11.91 62.48 -35.51
CA ALA A 90 11.80 63.63 -36.41
C ALA A 90 13.07 64.51 -36.38
N PHE A 91 13.66 64.72 -35.20
CA PHE A 91 14.93 65.44 -35.04
C PHE A 91 16.09 64.71 -35.74
N LEU A 92 16.20 63.40 -35.57
CA LEU A 92 17.25 62.58 -36.19
C LEU A 92 17.08 62.46 -37.72
N ALA A 93 15.85 62.49 -38.23
CA ALA A 93 15.58 62.55 -39.67
C ALA A 93 16.06 63.87 -40.29
N GLN A 94 15.89 64.99 -39.58
CA GLN A 94 16.37 66.31 -40.01
C GLN A 94 17.90 66.47 -39.85
N HIS A 95 18.48 65.74 -38.91
CA HIS A 95 19.91 65.75 -38.60
C HIS A 95 20.48 64.34 -38.57
N PRO A 96 20.66 63.70 -39.75
CA PRO A 96 21.06 62.31 -39.85
C PRO A 96 22.38 62.08 -39.14
N PHE A 97 22.37 61.10 -38.23
CA PHE A 97 23.55 60.55 -37.61
C PHE A 97 23.68 59.10 -38.06
N GLN A 98 24.82 58.75 -38.67
CA GLN A 98 25.23 57.36 -38.91
C GLN A 98 26.21 56.97 -37.82
N GLU A 99 26.09 55.74 -37.33
CA GLU A 99 27.04 55.14 -36.39
C GLU A 99 28.48 55.35 -36.91
N PRO A 100 29.40 55.90 -36.12
CA PRO A 100 30.77 56.06 -36.58
C PRO A 100 31.48 54.70 -36.49
N GLU A 101 31.96 54.18 -37.62
CA GLU A 101 33.15 53.33 -37.59
C GLU A 101 34.24 54.11 -36.84
N GLU A 102 34.76 53.50 -35.78
CA GLU A 102 35.75 54.08 -34.89
C GLU A 102 36.96 54.57 -35.68
N THR A 103 37.24 55.88 -35.65
CA THR A 103 38.59 56.51 -35.61
C THR A 103 38.52 57.97 -36.09
N LEU A 104 38.45 58.96 -35.18
CA LEU A 104 38.96 60.30 -35.52
C LEU A 104 39.52 61.03 -34.28
N PRO A 105 40.60 61.82 -34.43
CA PRO A 105 41.48 62.23 -33.33
C PRO A 105 40.93 63.41 -32.52
N GLU A 106 41.22 63.38 -31.21
CA GLU A 106 41.00 64.46 -30.27
C GLU A 106 41.88 65.67 -30.62
N GLY A 107 41.26 66.75 -31.09
CA GLY A 107 41.96 67.97 -31.47
C GLY A 107 41.01 69.16 -31.59
N LYS A 108 41.08 70.01 -30.55
CA LYS A 108 40.58 71.37 -30.30
C LYS A 108 39.63 72.05 -31.31
N GLU A 109 38.64 72.72 -30.70
CA GLU A 109 37.62 73.65 -31.21
C GLU A 109 36.33 73.08 -31.85
N LEU A 110 35.23 73.47 -31.21
CA LEU A 110 33.85 73.07 -31.41
C LEU A 110 33.27 73.79 -32.63
N SER A 111 33.49 73.26 -33.83
CA SER A 111 32.72 73.72 -34.99
C SER A 111 31.21 73.49 -34.73
N PRO A 112 30.31 74.40 -35.15
CA PRO A 112 28.87 74.23 -34.99
C PRO A 112 28.35 72.88 -35.52
N ARG A 113 29.01 72.36 -36.55
CA ARG A 113 28.75 71.04 -37.15
C ARG A 113 29.09 69.88 -36.20
N ARG A 114 30.20 69.95 -35.46
CA ARG A 114 30.56 68.97 -34.41
C ARG A 114 29.58 69.03 -33.24
N ARG A 115 29.08 70.22 -32.86
CA ARG A 115 28.04 70.35 -31.81
C ARG A 115 26.74 69.68 -32.23
N ILE A 116 26.26 69.92 -33.44
CA ILE A 116 25.05 69.27 -33.99
C ILE A 116 25.22 67.74 -33.99
N LEU A 117 26.35 67.23 -34.46
CA LEU A 117 26.64 65.78 -34.46
C LEU A 117 26.63 65.16 -33.06
N ASN A 118 27.24 65.82 -32.07
CA ASN A 118 27.27 65.32 -30.69
C ASN A 118 25.86 65.28 -30.07
N VAL A 119 25.06 66.32 -30.33
CA VAL A 119 23.66 66.38 -29.88
C VAL A 119 22.83 65.28 -30.57
N SER A 120 22.95 65.09 -31.89
CA SER A 120 22.29 63.99 -32.59
C SER A 120 22.69 62.62 -32.03
N ARG A 121 23.97 62.39 -31.74
CA ARG A 121 24.44 61.15 -31.09
C ARG A 121 23.81 60.97 -29.70
N SER A 122 23.76 62.03 -28.90
CA SER A 122 23.16 62.00 -27.55
C SER A 122 21.66 61.69 -27.61
N VAL A 123 20.92 62.38 -28.49
CA VAL A 123 19.48 62.16 -28.71
C VAL A 123 19.22 60.74 -29.16
N TRP A 124 20.00 60.21 -30.11
CA TRP A 124 19.90 58.83 -30.56
C TRP A 124 20.12 57.84 -29.42
N LYS A 125 21.18 58.02 -28.62
CA LYS A 125 21.47 57.14 -27.48
C LYS A 125 20.36 57.19 -26.43
N GLN A 126 19.91 58.38 -26.05
CA GLN A 126 18.85 58.56 -25.06
C GLN A 126 17.51 58.00 -25.56
N ALA A 127 17.14 58.24 -26.81
CA ALA A 127 15.92 57.70 -27.40
C ALA A 127 15.93 56.16 -27.42
N ASN A 128 17.06 55.53 -27.76
CA ASN A 128 17.20 54.07 -27.72
C ASN A 128 17.08 53.52 -26.30
N VAL A 129 17.73 54.16 -25.31
CA VAL A 129 17.62 53.76 -23.91
C VAL A 129 16.18 53.91 -23.41
N ALA A 130 15.52 55.03 -23.70
CA ALA A 130 14.14 55.26 -23.32
C ALA A 130 13.18 54.24 -23.96
N SER A 131 13.38 53.92 -25.25
CA SER A 131 12.58 52.91 -25.96
C SER A 131 12.76 51.52 -25.34
N ASP A 132 14.01 51.10 -25.10
CA ASP A 132 14.33 49.81 -24.49
C ASP A 132 13.78 49.68 -23.06
N LEU A 133 13.91 50.74 -22.25
CA LEU A 133 13.33 50.78 -20.91
C LEU A 133 11.79 50.72 -20.93
N TRP A 134 11.14 51.43 -21.86
CA TRP A 134 9.68 51.40 -22.00
C TRP A 134 9.17 50.02 -22.41
N GLU A 135 9.79 49.38 -23.40
CA GLU A 135 9.45 48.02 -23.84
C GLU A 135 9.66 47.00 -22.72
N LYS A 136 10.78 47.07 -22.00
CA LYS A 136 11.06 46.19 -20.85
C LYS A 136 10.06 46.38 -19.73
N LEU A 137 9.79 47.62 -19.32
CA LEU A 137 8.87 47.91 -18.22
C LEU A 137 7.46 47.41 -18.55
N THR A 138 6.96 47.72 -19.75
CA THR A 138 5.63 47.28 -20.19
C THR A 138 5.51 45.76 -20.31
N ALA A 139 6.53 45.08 -20.84
CA ALA A 139 6.59 43.62 -20.87
C ALA A 139 6.57 43.03 -19.45
N ARG A 140 7.43 43.54 -18.54
CA ARG A 140 7.47 43.10 -17.14
C ARG A 140 6.15 43.31 -16.41
N CYS A 141 5.43 44.40 -16.67
CA CYS A 141 4.09 44.62 -16.10
C CYS A 141 3.10 43.54 -16.54
N VAL A 142 3.05 43.24 -17.85
CA VAL A 142 2.15 42.22 -18.40
C VAL A 142 2.51 40.83 -17.86
N ASP A 143 3.80 40.48 -17.84
CA ASP A 143 4.27 39.19 -17.33
C ASP A 143 3.96 39.01 -15.85
N ARG A 144 4.17 40.07 -15.05
CA ARG A 144 3.86 40.06 -13.61
C ARG A 144 2.36 39.93 -13.36
N HIS A 145 1.53 40.67 -14.09
CA HIS A 145 0.06 40.55 -13.99
C HIS A 145 -0.39 39.13 -14.34
N ARG A 146 0.10 38.56 -15.45
CA ARG A 146 -0.17 37.16 -15.84
C ARG A 146 0.27 36.19 -14.76
N HIS A 147 1.44 36.39 -14.15
CA HIS A 147 1.93 35.54 -13.08
C HIS A 147 1.02 35.59 -11.84
N MET A 148 0.55 36.78 -11.45
CA MET A 148 -0.41 36.95 -10.35
C MET A 148 -1.75 36.24 -10.64
N GLU A 149 -2.31 36.36 -11.85
CA GLU A 149 -3.57 35.69 -12.22
C GLU A 149 -3.45 34.17 -12.13
N VAL A 150 -2.39 33.59 -12.72
CA VAL A 150 -2.14 32.14 -12.67
C VAL A 150 -1.88 31.67 -11.23
N THR A 151 -1.16 32.46 -10.44
CA THR A 151 -0.89 32.15 -9.04
C THR A 151 -2.17 32.16 -8.20
N LEU A 152 -3.00 33.18 -8.38
CA LEU A 152 -4.28 33.30 -7.67
C LEU A 152 -5.20 32.12 -8.00
N GLU A 153 -5.34 31.77 -9.28
CA GLU A 153 -6.13 30.61 -9.71
C GLU A 153 -5.64 29.32 -9.03
N ARG A 154 -4.32 29.08 -9.03
CA ARG A 154 -3.73 27.88 -8.39
C ARG A 154 -3.90 27.87 -6.87
N LEU A 155 -3.77 29.02 -6.21
CA LEU A 155 -4.00 29.12 -4.77
C LEU A 155 -5.46 28.83 -4.40
N LEU A 156 -6.42 29.33 -5.21
CA LEU A 156 -7.84 29.04 -5.02
C LEU A 156 -8.14 27.54 -5.25
N GLN A 157 -7.57 26.94 -6.29
CA GLN A 157 -7.68 25.49 -6.54
C GLN A 157 -7.08 24.67 -5.38
N THR A 158 -5.94 25.11 -4.83
CA THR A 158 -5.31 24.46 -3.68
C THR A 158 -6.19 24.54 -2.45
N GLN A 159 -6.78 25.70 -2.16
CA GLN A 159 -7.70 25.89 -1.04
C GLN A 159 -8.95 25.01 -1.17
N ALA A 160 -9.60 25.02 -2.35
CA ALA A 160 -10.77 24.18 -2.61
C ALA A 160 -10.44 22.68 -2.46
N ALA A 161 -9.32 22.22 -3.04
CA ALA A 161 -8.89 20.83 -2.91
C ALA A 161 -8.59 20.45 -1.45
N MET A 162 -8.00 21.35 -0.66
CA MET A 162 -7.76 21.13 0.77
C MET A 162 -9.05 21.00 1.57
N GLU A 163 -10.06 21.81 1.28
CA GLU A 163 -11.38 21.74 1.93
C GLU A 163 -12.12 20.44 1.59
N GLU A 164 -12.16 20.07 0.31
CA GLU A 164 -12.77 18.80 -0.14
C GLU A 164 -12.09 17.59 0.51
N LEU A 165 -10.75 17.58 0.56
CA LEU A 165 -9.98 16.52 1.22
C LEU A 165 -10.18 16.49 2.72
N ALA A 166 -10.31 17.66 3.38
CA ALA A 166 -10.56 17.72 4.81
C ALA A 166 -11.89 17.06 5.17
N LEU A 167 -12.96 17.34 4.40
CA LEU A 167 -14.27 16.73 4.57
C LEU A 167 -14.27 15.23 4.28
N ALA A 168 -13.61 14.82 3.19
CA ALA A 168 -13.50 13.40 2.85
C ALA A 168 -12.73 12.60 3.92
N LEU A 169 -11.65 13.18 4.45
CA LEU A 169 -10.90 12.58 5.56
C LEU A 169 -11.73 12.51 6.84
N GLU A 170 -12.50 13.55 7.17
CA GLU A 170 -13.36 13.55 8.36
C GLU A 170 -14.41 12.42 8.29
N GLN A 171 -15.03 12.23 7.13
CA GLN A 171 -15.98 11.13 6.92
C GLN A 171 -15.30 9.76 7.05
N ALA A 172 -14.12 9.60 6.45
CA ALA A 172 -13.36 8.35 6.52
C ALA A 172 -12.87 8.03 7.94
N GLU A 173 -12.42 9.04 8.67
CA GLU A 173 -12.06 8.92 10.08
C GLU A 173 -13.28 8.57 10.94
N GLY A 174 -14.47 9.09 10.61
CA GLY A 174 -15.73 8.68 11.25
C GLY A 174 -16.04 7.19 11.07
N VAL A 175 -15.79 6.62 9.89
CA VAL A 175 -15.92 5.17 9.66
C VAL A 175 -14.91 4.38 10.49
N ARG A 176 -13.66 4.84 10.56
CA ARG A 176 -12.61 4.23 11.40
C ARG A 176 -13.01 4.25 12.88
N ASP A 177 -13.53 5.37 13.36
CA ASP A 177 -13.90 5.55 14.78
C ASP A 177 -15.11 4.70 15.18
N ALA A 178 -15.93 4.30 14.21
CA ALA A 178 -17.04 3.37 14.39
C ALA A 178 -16.63 1.89 14.44
N TRP A 179 -15.35 1.55 14.23
CA TRP A 179 -14.90 0.15 14.29
C TRP A 179 -14.93 -0.40 15.72
N GLU A 180 -15.68 -1.48 15.91
CA GLU A 180 -15.64 -2.28 17.13
C GLU A 180 -14.28 -2.97 17.30
N PRO A 181 -13.73 -3.11 18.52
CA PRO A 181 -12.51 -3.89 18.76
C PRO A 181 -12.62 -5.32 18.19
N VAL A 182 -11.55 -5.83 17.57
CA VAL A 182 -11.59 -7.17 16.93
C VAL A 182 -11.97 -8.28 17.92
N GLY A 183 -11.58 -8.15 19.20
CA GLY A 183 -11.89 -9.13 20.24
C GLY A 183 -13.38 -9.21 20.61
N ASP A 184 -14.18 -8.21 20.26
CA ASP A 184 -15.61 -8.16 20.56
C ASP A 184 -16.47 -8.68 19.38
N LEU A 185 -15.84 -8.97 18.24
CA LEU A 185 -16.52 -9.47 17.05
C LEU A 185 -16.86 -10.96 17.17
N PHE A 186 -17.97 -11.35 16.55
CA PHE A 186 -18.29 -12.75 16.37
C PHE A 186 -17.33 -13.41 15.35
N ILE A 187 -16.87 -14.61 15.67
CA ILE A 187 -15.94 -15.38 14.81
C ILE A 187 -16.52 -15.57 13.40
N ASP A 188 -17.81 -15.86 13.31
CA ASP A 188 -18.49 -16.12 12.04
C ASP A 188 -18.62 -14.87 11.15
N SER A 189 -18.59 -13.67 11.73
CA SER A 189 -18.66 -12.40 10.98
C SER A 189 -17.28 -11.83 10.60
N LEU A 190 -16.18 -12.44 11.07
CA LEU A 190 -14.82 -11.91 10.81
C LEU A 190 -14.53 -11.77 9.31
N GLN A 191 -15.02 -12.69 8.47
CA GLN A 191 -14.83 -12.62 7.02
C GLN A 191 -15.58 -11.41 6.41
N ASP A 192 -16.81 -11.15 6.86
CA ASP A 192 -17.58 -9.98 6.41
C ASP A 192 -16.88 -8.67 6.79
N HIS A 193 -16.33 -8.58 8.01
CA HIS A 193 -15.55 -7.41 8.44
C HIS A 193 -14.26 -7.24 7.64
N ILE A 194 -13.57 -8.32 7.27
CA ILE A 194 -12.40 -8.27 6.39
C ILE A 194 -12.78 -7.67 5.04
N ASP A 195 -13.87 -8.15 4.44
CA ASP A 195 -14.27 -7.73 3.10
C ASP A 195 -14.84 -6.30 3.10
N ALA A 196 -15.60 -5.90 4.14
CA ALA A 196 -16.00 -4.52 4.35
C ALA A 196 -14.80 -3.57 4.50
N THR A 197 -13.76 -3.97 5.25
CA THR A 197 -12.56 -3.15 5.43
C THR A 197 -11.74 -3.03 4.14
N LYS A 198 -11.70 -4.08 3.30
CA LYS A 198 -11.08 -4.01 1.97
C LYS A 198 -11.85 -3.07 1.04
N LEU A 199 -13.18 -3.17 1.02
CA LEU A 199 -14.03 -2.29 0.22
C LEU A 199 -13.83 -0.83 0.63
N PHE A 200 -13.81 -0.55 1.94
CA PHE A 200 -13.50 0.79 2.46
C PHE A 200 -12.12 1.29 2.00
N LYS A 201 -11.09 0.42 2.00
CA LYS A 201 -9.76 0.77 1.46
C LYS A 201 -9.80 1.14 -0.02
N GLU A 202 -10.63 0.46 -0.81
CA GLU A 202 -10.81 0.74 -2.25
C GLU A 202 -11.56 2.06 -2.49
N GLU A 203 -12.60 2.35 -1.69
CA GLU A 203 -13.36 3.61 -1.74
C GLU A 203 -12.46 4.83 -1.49
N LEU A 204 -11.44 4.69 -0.64
CA LEU A 204 -10.45 5.75 -0.37
C LEU A 204 -9.44 5.98 -1.50
N SER A 205 -9.54 5.28 -2.63
CA SER A 205 -8.75 5.59 -3.83
C SER A 205 -8.93 7.04 -4.30
N GLN A 206 -10.13 7.61 -4.19
CA GLN A 206 -10.39 9.01 -4.54
C GLN A 206 -9.65 9.98 -3.62
N VAL A 207 -9.61 9.71 -2.32
CA VAL A 207 -8.85 10.52 -1.35
C VAL A 207 -7.35 10.46 -1.65
N LYS A 208 -6.84 9.28 -2.03
CA LYS A 208 -5.44 9.11 -2.44
C LYS A 208 -5.08 9.96 -3.66
N GLU A 209 -5.89 9.93 -4.71
CA GLU A 209 -5.65 10.73 -5.91
C GLU A 209 -5.80 12.23 -5.63
N GLY A 210 -6.78 12.63 -4.80
CA GLY A 210 -6.91 14.01 -4.35
C GLY A 210 -5.69 14.51 -3.57
N MET A 211 -5.15 13.70 -2.65
CA MET A 211 -3.91 14.01 -1.91
C MET A 211 -2.72 14.22 -2.84
N LYS A 212 -2.60 13.38 -3.88
CA LYS A 212 -1.56 13.54 -4.89
C LYS A 212 -1.74 14.84 -5.67
N HIS A 213 -2.95 15.10 -6.16
CA HIS A 213 -3.27 16.31 -6.90
C HIS A 213 -2.97 17.59 -6.08
N MET A 214 -3.36 17.62 -4.81
CA MET A 214 -3.08 18.74 -3.89
C MET A 214 -1.57 18.96 -3.68
N ASN A 215 -0.79 17.89 -3.50
CA ASN A 215 0.66 17.99 -3.38
C ASN A 215 1.32 18.44 -4.70
N ASP A 216 0.79 18.02 -5.85
CA ASP A 216 1.26 18.47 -7.17
C ASP A 216 0.98 19.98 -7.36
N LEU A 217 -0.19 20.48 -6.94
CA LEU A 217 -0.51 21.92 -6.96
C LEU A 217 0.45 22.73 -6.09
N ALA A 218 0.72 22.28 -4.86
CA ALA A 218 1.68 22.92 -3.97
C ALA A 218 3.11 22.92 -4.56
N HIS A 219 3.50 21.83 -5.22
CA HIS A 219 4.80 21.74 -5.90
C HIS A 219 4.90 22.69 -7.10
N GLN A 220 3.83 22.81 -7.90
CA GLN A 220 3.78 23.76 -9.03
C GLN A 220 3.90 25.22 -8.58
N LEU A 221 3.30 25.57 -7.44
CA LEU A 221 3.48 26.89 -6.82
C LEU A 221 4.94 27.12 -6.41
N ALA A 222 5.58 26.14 -5.78
CA ALA A 222 6.99 26.23 -5.39
C ALA A 222 7.93 26.38 -6.60
N ILE A 223 7.68 25.68 -7.71
CA ILE A 223 8.44 25.85 -8.97
C ILE A 223 8.30 27.27 -9.53
N SER A 224 7.18 27.94 -9.26
CA SER A 224 6.91 29.31 -9.69
C SER A 224 7.43 30.36 -8.70
N ASP A 225 8.31 29.96 -7.76
CA ASP A 225 8.82 30.79 -6.65
C ASP A 225 7.72 31.34 -5.70
N VAL A 226 6.55 30.70 -5.68
CA VAL A 226 5.45 31.04 -4.77
C VAL A 226 5.40 30.00 -3.66
N HIS A 227 5.81 30.41 -2.47
CA HIS A 227 5.75 29.58 -1.28
C HIS A 227 4.40 29.75 -0.60
N LEU A 228 3.72 28.65 -0.27
CA LEU A 228 2.48 28.69 0.49
C LEU A 228 2.65 29.47 1.81
N SER A 229 1.60 30.17 2.23
CA SER A 229 1.57 30.82 3.54
C SER A 229 1.78 29.79 4.65
N MET A 230 2.27 30.24 5.80
CA MET A 230 2.53 29.35 6.94
C MET A 230 1.28 28.60 7.41
N ASP A 231 0.09 29.18 7.23
CA ASP A 231 -1.19 28.54 7.56
C ASP A 231 -1.55 27.46 6.54
N ASN A 232 -1.46 27.76 5.23
CA ASN A 232 -1.73 26.79 4.17
C ASN A 232 -0.75 25.62 4.22
N ALA A 233 0.54 25.89 4.45
CA ALA A 233 1.56 24.86 4.58
C ALA A 233 1.28 23.91 5.77
N ARG A 234 0.92 24.47 6.93
CA ARG A 234 0.55 23.68 8.11
C ARG A 234 -0.72 22.85 7.88
N ALA A 235 -1.73 23.42 7.24
CA ALA A 235 -2.96 22.70 6.93
C ALA A 235 -2.69 21.56 5.94
N LEU A 236 -1.84 21.76 4.94
CA LEU A 236 -1.40 20.73 4.00
C LEU A 236 -0.63 19.59 4.69
N GLU A 237 0.29 19.93 5.60
CA GLU A 237 1.03 18.94 6.40
C GLU A 237 0.10 18.15 7.32
N HIS A 238 -0.88 18.81 7.93
CA HIS A 238 -1.88 18.18 8.78
C HIS A 238 -2.75 17.18 8.00
N LEU A 239 -3.23 17.55 6.81
CA LEU A 239 -3.99 16.65 5.93
C LEU A 239 -3.14 15.44 5.51
N ASN A 240 -1.89 15.64 5.12
CA ASN A 240 -0.96 14.56 4.78
C ASN A 240 -0.72 13.61 5.98
N SER A 241 -0.63 14.15 7.19
CA SER A 241 -0.43 13.36 8.42
C SER A 241 -1.67 12.52 8.76
N ARG A 242 -2.86 13.14 8.72
CA ARG A 242 -4.15 12.45 8.92
C ARG A 242 -4.34 11.30 7.94
N TRP A 243 -4.08 11.53 6.65
CA TRP A 243 -4.15 10.50 5.62
C TRP A 243 -3.22 9.32 5.91
N LYS A 244 -1.96 9.57 6.27
CA LYS A 244 -1.00 8.50 6.63
C LYS A 244 -1.46 7.69 7.84
N LEU A 245 -1.98 8.36 8.88
CA LEU A 245 -2.50 7.69 10.07
C LEU A 245 -3.72 6.81 9.74
N LEU A 246 -4.64 7.32 8.91
CA LEU A 246 -5.80 6.55 8.45
C LEU A 246 -5.37 5.32 7.64
N GLN A 247 -4.43 5.48 6.70
CA GLN A 247 -3.86 4.35 5.94
C GLN A 247 -3.27 3.28 6.86
N GLY A 248 -2.44 3.70 7.83
CA GLY A 248 -1.85 2.79 8.81
C GLY A 248 -2.91 2.06 9.65
N SER A 249 -3.96 2.78 10.08
CA SER A 249 -5.07 2.22 10.86
C SER A 249 -5.84 1.14 10.09
N ILE A 250 -6.09 1.36 8.79
CA ILE A 250 -6.77 0.38 7.93
C ILE A 250 -5.92 -0.88 7.75
N GLU A 251 -4.62 -0.73 7.54
CA GLU A 251 -3.71 -1.86 7.37
C GLU A 251 -3.56 -2.67 8.66
N GLU A 252 -3.47 -2.00 9.80
CA GLU A 252 -3.47 -2.63 11.11
C GLU A 252 -4.79 -3.37 11.37
N ARG A 253 -5.94 -2.74 11.08
CA ARG A 253 -7.26 -3.37 11.24
C ARG A 253 -7.39 -4.63 10.38
N LEU A 254 -7.02 -4.55 9.09
CA LEU A 254 -7.03 -5.71 8.19
C LEU A 254 -6.15 -6.84 8.72
N LYS A 255 -4.95 -6.52 9.20
CA LYS A 255 -4.04 -7.50 9.79
C LYS A 255 -4.66 -8.17 11.01
N GLN A 256 -5.19 -7.39 11.96
CA GLN A 256 -5.81 -7.92 13.18
C GLN A 256 -7.02 -8.83 12.85
N LEU A 257 -7.88 -8.41 11.93
CA LEU A 257 -9.02 -9.23 11.48
C LEU A 257 -8.57 -10.52 10.79
N GLN A 258 -7.55 -10.45 9.92
CA GLN A 258 -7.01 -11.63 9.23
C GLN A 258 -6.33 -12.61 10.19
N ASP A 259 -5.58 -12.08 11.18
CA ASP A 259 -4.97 -12.88 12.24
C ASP A 259 -6.06 -13.57 13.08
N ALA A 260 -7.09 -12.83 13.51
CA ALA A 260 -8.23 -13.39 14.24
C ALA A 260 -8.98 -14.44 13.41
N HIS A 261 -9.23 -14.20 12.13
CA HIS A 261 -9.91 -15.16 11.26
C HIS A 261 -9.06 -16.43 11.03
N ARG A 262 -7.73 -16.29 10.91
CA ARG A 262 -6.82 -17.44 10.82
C ARG A 262 -6.83 -18.28 12.10
N ASP A 263 -6.80 -17.61 13.25
CA ASP A 263 -6.57 -18.24 14.54
C ASP A 263 -7.88 -18.72 15.19
N PHE A 264 -9.04 -18.17 14.84
CA PHE A 264 -10.31 -18.54 15.45
C PHE A 264 -11.41 -18.90 14.45
N GLY A 265 -11.23 -18.62 13.16
CA GLY A 265 -12.24 -18.91 12.14
C GLY A 265 -12.55 -20.40 11.96
N PRO A 266 -13.56 -20.76 11.14
CA PRO A 266 -14.06 -22.13 10.99
C PRO A 266 -13.03 -23.18 10.54
N GLY A 267 -11.92 -22.73 9.94
CA GLY A 267 -10.79 -23.57 9.53
C GLY A 267 -9.61 -23.60 10.51
N SER A 268 -9.75 -22.99 11.69
CA SER A 268 -8.69 -22.91 12.69
C SER A 268 -8.49 -24.23 13.42
N GLN A 269 -7.23 -24.53 13.74
CA GLN A 269 -6.86 -25.63 14.64
C GLN A 269 -6.39 -25.12 16.02
N HIS A 270 -6.55 -23.82 16.31
CA HIS A 270 -5.96 -23.16 17.49
C HIS A 270 -6.47 -23.74 18.81
N PHE A 271 -7.73 -24.18 18.87
CA PHE A 271 -8.28 -24.81 20.08
C PHE A 271 -7.49 -26.07 20.52
N LEU A 272 -6.82 -26.75 19.56
CA LEU A 272 -5.96 -27.90 19.81
C LEU A 272 -4.60 -27.52 20.41
N SER A 273 -4.23 -26.24 20.50
CA SER A 273 -2.99 -25.82 21.19
C SER A 273 -2.95 -26.28 22.65
N SER A 274 -4.13 -26.43 23.27
CA SER A 274 -4.32 -26.93 24.64
C SER A 274 -4.08 -28.44 24.80
N SER A 275 -3.89 -29.20 23.71
CA SER A 275 -3.61 -30.65 23.75
C SER A 275 -2.26 -30.96 24.41
N VAL A 276 -1.32 -30.03 24.30
CA VAL A 276 0.03 -30.11 24.87
C VAL A 276 0.19 -29.15 26.04
N GLN A 277 1.24 -29.36 26.82
CA GLN A 277 1.61 -28.54 27.98
C GLN A 277 3.10 -28.24 27.91
N ILE A 278 3.54 -27.16 28.56
CA ILE A 278 4.95 -26.79 28.68
C ILE A 278 5.78 -28.02 29.11
N PRO A 279 6.92 -28.34 28.45
CA PRO A 279 7.67 -27.53 27.50
C PRO A 279 7.26 -27.68 26.02
N TRP A 280 6.13 -28.33 25.73
CA TRP A 280 5.69 -28.61 24.37
C TRP A 280 4.75 -27.54 23.81
N GLU A 281 4.92 -27.23 22.53
CA GLU A 281 4.04 -26.38 21.74
C GLU A 281 3.58 -27.12 20.48
N ARG A 282 2.30 -26.98 20.14
CA ARG A 282 1.71 -27.50 18.91
C ARG A 282 1.75 -26.41 17.84
N ALA A 283 2.41 -26.69 16.73
CA ALA A 283 2.51 -25.80 15.58
C ALA A 283 1.96 -26.47 14.31
N ILE A 284 1.74 -25.70 13.25
CA ILE A 284 1.08 -26.15 12.02
C ILE A 284 2.00 -25.89 10.83
N SER A 285 2.22 -26.91 9.99
CA SER A 285 3.03 -26.80 8.77
C SER A 285 2.25 -26.11 7.64
N PRO A 286 2.90 -25.72 6.52
CA PRO A 286 2.22 -25.15 5.36
C PRO A 286 1.10 -26.05 4.80
N ASN A 287 1.27 -27.37 4.88
CA ASN A 287 0.28 -28.37 4.47
C ASN A 287 -0.80 -28.62 5.53
N LYS A 288 -0.92 -27.74 6.54
CA LYS A 288 -1.87 -27.83 7.66
C LYS A 288 -1.68 -29.04 8.59
N VAL A 289 -0.55 -29.75 8.48
CA VAL A 289 -0.22 -30.89 9.32
C VAL A 289 0.40 -30.42 10.63
N PRO A 290 -0.07 -30.89 11.81
CA PRO A 290 0.52 -30.51 13.07
C PRO A 290 1.91 -31.12 13.28
N TYR A 291 2.78 -30.35 13.92
CA TYR A 291 4.06 -30.80 14.45
C TYR A 291 4.25 -30.19 15.85
N TYR A 292 5.16 -30.76 16.62
CA TYR A 292 5.32 -30.43 18.03
C TYR A 292 6.75 -29.97 18.29
N ILE A 293 6.86 -28.86 19.01
CA ILE A 293 8.13 -28.20 19.36
C ILE A 293 8.37 -28.44 20.84
N ASN A 294 9.54 -28.97 21.19
CA ASN A 294 10.00 -29.08 22.56
C ASN A 294 10.97 -27.93 22.86
N HIS A 295 10.53 -26.94 23.62
CA HIS A 295 11.35 -25.78 23.97
C HIS A 295 12.50 -26.11 24.93
N GLN A 296 12.38 -27.18 25.72
CA GLN A 296 13.45 -27.61 26.62
C GLN A 296 14.57 -28.32 25.84
N ALA A 297 14.21 -29.19 24.89
CA ALA A 297 15.16 -29.94 24.08
C ALA A 297 15.60 -29.20 22.81
N GLN A 298 14.93 -28.10 22.45
CA GLN A 298 15.12 -27.36 21.19
C GLN A 298 14.98 -28.28 19.96
N THR A 299 13.98 -29.16 19.98
CA THR A 299 13.71 -30.12 18.90
C THR A 299 12.28 -30.01 18.40
N THR A 300 12.05 -30.44 17.16
CA THR A 300 10.73 -30.56 16.55
C THR A 300 10.45 -31.99 16.13
N CYS A 301 9.25 -32.49 16.34
CA CYS A 301 8.83 -33.83 15.92
C CYS A 301 7.42 -33.85 15.36
N TRP A 302 7.12 -34.88 14.58
CA TRP A 302 5.78 -35.09 14.02
C TRP A 302 4.84 -35.82 14.97
N ASP A 303 5.38 -36.52 15.97
CA ASP A 303 4.61 -37.28 16.93
C ASP A 303 4.22 -36.39 18.11
N HIS A 304 2.97 -36.51 18.56
CA HIS A 304 2.52 -35.86 19.78
C HIS A 304 3.28 -36.44 20.99
N PRO A 305 3.67 -35.66 22.02
CA PRO A 305 4.44 -36.19 23.16
C PRO A 305 3.80 -37.41 23.83
N LYS A 306 2.48 -37.36 24.06
CA LYS A 306 1.72 -38.52 24.58
C LYS A 306 1.64 -39.70 23.59
N MET A 307 1.75 -39.47 22.28
CA MET A 307 1.88 -40.56 21.30
C MET A 307 3.27 -41.20 21.40
N THR A 308 4.32 -40.43 21.60
CA THR A 308 5.68 -40.95 21.85
C THR A 308 5.71 -41.80 23.12
N GLU A 309 5.14 -41.32 24.23
CA GLU A 309 4.99 -42.09 25.47
C GLU A 309 4.19 -43.39 25.24
N LEU A 310 3.10 -43.31 24.48
CA LEU A 310 2.32 -44.49 24.11
C LEU A 310 3.16 -45.49 23.33
N TYR A 311 3.90 -45.07 22.30
CA TYR A 311 4.75 -45.97 21.51
C TYR A 311 5.87 -46.61 22.35
N GLN A 312 6.44 -45.87 23.31
CA GLN A 312 7.38 -46.43 24.28
C GLN A 312 6.72 -47.51 25.15
N ALA A 313 5.54 -47.24 25.71
CA ALA A 313 4.80 -48.21 26.52
C ALA A 313 4.36 -49.45 25.72
N LEU A 314 4.17 -49.33 24.41
CA LEU A 314 3.89 -50.48 23.54
C LEU A 314 5.10 -51.40 23.37
N ALA A 315 6.33 -50.91 23.60
CA ALA A 315 7.54 -51.72 23.52
C ALA A 315 7.59 -52.82 24.60
N ASP A 316 6.99 -52.59 25.76
CA ASP A 316 6.89 -53.58 26.85
C ASP A 316 6.15 -54.85 26.41
N LEU A 317 5.26 -54.71 25.42
CA LEU A 317 4.48 -55.81 24.86
C LEU A 317 5.28 -56.63 23.81
N ASN A 318 6.52 -56.24 23.48
CA ASN A 318 7.35 -56.97 22.50
C ASN A 318 7.65 -58.41 22.92
N ASN A 319 7.73 -58.67 24.22
CA ASN A 319 8.07 -59.98 24.79
C ASN A 319 6.91 -60.99 24.72
N ILE A 320 5.73 -60.59 24.26
CA ILE A 320 4.62 -61.52 24.03
C ILE A 320 5.01 -62.50 22.91
N LYS A 321 5.07 -63.79 23.27
CA LYS A 321 5.56 -64.89 22.43
C LYS A 321 4.83 -65.01 21.10
N PHE A 322 3.52 -64.84 21.12
CA PHE A 322 2.68 -65.00 19.94
C PHE A 322 2.40 -63.66 19.27
N SER A 323 2.74 -63.55 17.99
CA SER A 323 2.59 -62.30 17.21
C SER A 323 1.15 -61.79 17.17
N ALA A 324 0.15 -62.68 17.02
CA ALA A 324 -1.26 -62.29 16.99
C ALA A 324 -1.72 -61.64 18.31
N TYR A 325 -1.41 -62.27 19.45
CA TYR A 325 -1.75 -61.73 20.78
C TYR A 325 -0.99 -60.44 21.07
N ARG A 326 0.28 -60.35 20.65
CA ARG A 326 1.07 -59.13 20.78
C ARG A 326 0.43 -57.97 20.04
N THR A 327 0.07 -58.17 18.77
CA THR A 327 -0.61 -57.16 17.96
C THR A 327 -1.95 -56.78 18.58
N ALA A 328 -2.76 -57.76 19.00
CA ALA A 328 -4.05 -57.49 19.65
C ALA A 328 -3.91 -56.65 20.93
N MET A 329 -2.97 -56.98 21.81
CA MET A 329 -2.71 -56.21 23.04
C MET A 329 -2.23 -54.80 22.76
N LYS A 330 -1.34 -54.63 21.78
CA LYS A 330 -0.88 -53.30 21.34
C LYS A 330 -2.01 -52.46 20.75
N LEU A 331 -2.85 -53.06 19.91
CA LEU A 331 -4.03 -52.38 19.35
C LEU A 331 -5.02 -52.00 20.42
N ARG A 332 -5.29 -52.88 21.40
CA ARG A 332 -6.15 -52.58 22.54
C ARG A 332 -5.60 -51.42 23.37
N ARG A 333 -4.27 -51.32 23.53
CA ARG A 333 -3.63 -50.22 24.26
C ARG A 333 -3.75 -48.89 23.50
N VAL A 334 -3.55 -48.89 22.18
CA VAL A 334 -3.80 -47.72 21.32
C VAL A 334 -5.27 -47.31 21.36
N GLN A 335 -6.18 -48.27 21.20
CA GLN A 335 -7.63 -48.06 21.25
C GLN A 335 -8.05 -47.30 22.51
N LYS A 336 -7.55 -47.73 23.68
CA LYS A 336 -7.80 -47.09 24.98
C LYS A 336 -7.16 -45.71 25.10
N ALA A 337 -5.93 -45.55 24.64
CA ALA A 337 -5.22 -44.27 24.72
C ALA A 337 -5.90 -43.19 23.87
N LEU A 338 -6.46 -43.57 22.72
CA LEU A 338 -7.25 -42.71 21.85
C LEU A 338 -8.71 -42.58 22.29
N ARG A 339 -9.17 -43.31 23.32
CA ARG A 339 -10.58 -43.42 23.74
C ARG A 339 -11.55 -43.92 22.66
N LEU A 340 -11.06 -44.55 21.60
CA LEU A 340 -11.90 -45.14 20.56
C LEU A 340 -12.67 -46.36 21.08
N ASP A 341 -12.23 -46.99 22.17
CA ASP A 341 -12.95 -48.06 22.85
C ASP A 341 -14.25 -47.60 23.54
N MET A 342 -14.49 -46.30 23.63
CA MET A 342 -15.70 -45.74 24.21
C MET A 342 -16.72 -45.32 23.15
N LEU A 343 -16.30 -45.21 21.88
CA LEU A 343 -17.14 -44.81 20.76
C LEU A 343 -17.91 -46.00 20.18
N MET A 344 -19.23 -45.87 20.09
CA MET A 344 -20.08 -46.86 19.47
C MET A 344 -20.04 -46.75 17.95
N LEU A 345 -20.13 -47.88 17.24
CA LEU A 345 -20.17 -47.88 15.77
C LEU A 345 -21.31 -47.03 15.20
N ALA A 346 -22.47 -46.98 15.87
CA ALA A 346 -23.60 -46.15 15.46
C ALA A 346 -23.22 -44.65 15.43
N SER A 347 -22.66 -44.13 16.52
CA SER A 347 -22.22 -42.73 16.65
C SER A 347 -21.17 -42.38 15.58
N VAL A 348 -20.25 -43.31 15.28
CA VAL A 348 -19.25 -43.15 14.21
C VAL A 348 -19.88 -43.05 12.83
N VAL A 349 -20.88 -43.89 12.53
CA VAL A 349 -21.61 -43.87 11.25
C VAL A 349 -22.44 -42.59 11.10
N ASP A 350 -23.06 -42.11 12.17
CA ASP A 350 -23.87 -40.90 12.15
C ASP A 350 -23.03 -39.65 11.85
N VAL A 351 -21.86 -39.49 12.48
CA VAL A 351 -20.94 -38.37 12.15
C VAL A 351 -20.48 -38.44 10.70
N PHE A 352 -20.21 -39.63 10.16
CA PHE A 352 -19.88 -39.77 8.73
C PHE A 352 -21.03 -39.38 7.79
N ARG A 353 -22.28 -39.44 8.25
CA ARG A 353 -23.45 -38.99 7.48
C ARG A 353 -23.62 -37.48 7.57
N GLU A 354 -23.48 -36.91 8.75
CA GLU A 354 -23.65 -35.47 8.99
C GLU A 354 -22.58 -34.64 8.28
N GLN A 355 -21.34 -35.12 8.24
CA GLN A 355 -20.21 -34.45 7.59
C GLN A 355 -20.08 -34.80 6.09
N ASP A 356 -21.13 -35.35 5.47
CA ASP A 356 -21.17 -35.83 4.07
C ASP A 356 -20.00 -36.71 3.62
N LEU A 357 -19.41 -37.47 4.55
CA LEU A 357 -18.27 -38.35 4.27
C LEU A 357 -18.71 -39.65 3.56
N GLN A 358 -19.79 -39.67 2.80
CA GLN A 358 -20.35 -40.91 2.23
C GLN A 358 -19.50 -41.47 1.08
N ARG A 359 -18.85 -40.59 0.28
CA ARG A 359 -18.04 -40.98 -0.89
C ARG A 359 -16.61 -41.34 -0.49
N GLY A 360 -16.25 -42.62 -0.55
CA GLY A 360 -14.93 -43.11 -0.13
C GLY A 360 -13.74 -42.64 -0.99
N GLU A 361 -13.98 -42.15 -2.21
CA GLU A 361 -12.96 -41.66 -3.15
C GLU A 361 -12.51 -40.22 -2.87
N HIS A 362 -13.29 -39.46 -2.11
CA HIS A 362 -12.93 -38.10 -1.73
C HIS A 362 -11.68 -38.09 -0.83
N VAL A 363 -10.86 -37.06 -0.98
CA VAL A 363 -9.64 -36.86 -0.20
C VAL A 363 -9.87 -35.70 0.75
N MET A 364 -9.90 -36.02 2.04
CA MET A 364 -10.08 -35.07 3.13
C MET A 364 -8.75 -34.37 3.46
N ASP A 365 -8.81 -33.12 3.85
CA ASP A 365 -7.71 -32.39 4.47
C ASP A 365 -7.70 -32.49 6.00
N VAL A 366 -6.65 -31.94 6.62
CA VAL A 366 -6.46 -32.02 8.09
C VAL A 366 -7.59 -31.32 8.85
N VAL A 367 -8.16 -30.25 8.31
CA VAL A 367 -9.23 -29.49 8.98
C VAL A 367 -10.52 -30.30 8.96
N GLU A 368 -10.87 -30.90 7.81
CA GLU A 368 -12.02 -31.80 7.71
C GLU A 368 -11.88 -33.01 8.64
N MET A 369 -10.66 -33.56 8.77
CA MET A 369 -10.38 -34.63 9.74
C MET A 369 -10.59 -34.15 11.18
N ILE A 370 -10.12 -32.95 11.53
CA ILE A 370 -10.31 -32.36 12.87
C ILE A 370 -11.78 -32.13 13.16
N GLN A 371 -12.55 -31.56 12.24
CA GLN A 371 -13.98 -31.31 12.40
C GLN A 371 -14.74 -32.62 12.66
N ALA A 372 -14.48 -33.65 11.85
CA ALA A 372 -15.09 -34.97 12.04
C ALA A 372 -14.71 -35.61 13.38
N LEU A 373 -13.44 -35.54 13.80
CA LEU A 373 -13.00 -36.06 15.09
C LEU A 373 -13.60 -35.27 16.27
N THR A 374 -13.72 -33.95 16.13
CA THR A 374 -14.30 -33.07 17.16
C THR A 374 -15.75 -33.43 17.40
N GLY A 375 -16.56 -33.52 16.34
CA GLY A 375 -17.96 -33.94 16.46
C GLY A 375 -18.13 -35.36 17.04
N LEU A 376 -17.19 -36.27 16.83
CA LEU A 376 -17.19 -37.60 17.46
C LEU A 376 -16.97 -37.53 18.98
N TYR A 377 -15.99 -36.75 19.44
CA TYR A 377 -15.65 -36.68 20.86
C TYR A 377 -16.62 -35.78 21.64
N GLU A 378 -17.19 -34.74 21.02
CA GLU A 378 -18.28 -33.95 21.61
C GLU A 378 -19.51 -34.83 21.85
N ARG A 379 -19.94 -35.61 20.85
CA ARG A 379 -21.04 -36.58 21.01
C ARG A 379 -20.76 -37.60 22.10
N LEU A 380 -19.53 -38.09 22.20
CA LEU A 380 -19.14 -39.02 23.26
C LEU A 380 -19.28 -38.41 24.66
N GLU A 381 -18.94 -37.12 24.81
CA GLU A 381 -19.09 -36.38 26.07
C GLU A 381 -20.57 -36.16 26.40
N GLU A 382 -21.40 -35.79 25.41
CA GLU A 382 -22.85 -35.63 25.55
C GLU A 382 -23.54 -36.94 25.98
N GLU A 383 -23.27 -38.04 25.27
CA GLU A 383 -23.85 -39.37 25.52
C GLU A 383 -23.46 -39.93 26.90
N ARG A 384 -22.33 -39.48 27.46
CA ARG A 384 -21.77 -39.97 28.73
C ARG A 384 -21.51 -38.82 29.70
N SER A 385 -22.56 -38.10 30.08
CA SER A 385 -22.54 -36.88 30.90
C SER A 385 -21.81 -36.96 32.25
N ALA A 386 -21.39 -38.15 32.70
CA ALA A 386 -20.57 -38.36 33.90
C ALA A 386 -19.05 -38.42 33.63
N LEU A 387 -18.60 -38.32 32.37
CA LEU A 387 -17.21 -38.49 31.98
C LEU A 387 -16.68 -37.23 31.30
N VAL A 388 -15.73 -36.55 31.94
CA VAL A 388 -15.04 -35.39 31.35
C VAL A 388 -14.06 -35.88 30.27
N VAL A 389 -14.29 -35.46 29.03
CA VAL A 389 -13.40 -35.76 27.90
C VAL A 389 -12.52 -34.55 27.65
N ASN A 390 -11.20 -34.71 27.67
CA ASN A 390 -10.32 -33.68 27.14
C ASN A 390 -10.39 -33.77 25.61
N ILE A 391 -11.40 -33.12 25.03
CA ILE A 391 -11.68 -33.15 23.58
C ILE A 391 -10.46 -32.72 22.78
N PRO A 392 -9.78 -31.60 23.08
CA PRO A 392 -8.59 -31.18 22.32
C PRO A 392 -7.51 -32.25 22.27
N LEU A 393 -7.19 -32.88 23.41
CA LEU A 393 -6.19 -33.94 23.45
C LEU A 393 -6.65 -35.20 22.68
N CYS A 394 -7.92 -35.60 22.82
CA CYS A 394 -8.45 -36.78 22.14
C CYS A 394 -8.44 -36.61 20.61
N VAL A 395 -8.86 -35.44 20.12
CA VAL A 395 -8.81 -35.10 18.70
C VAL A 395 -7.37 -35.12 18.20
N ASP A 396 -6.45 -34.44 18.87
CA ASP A 396 -5.06 -34.29 18.38
C ASP A 396 -4.28 -35.62 18.43
N MET A 397 -4.48 -36.43 19.47
CA MET A 397 -3.91 -37.79 19.57
C MET A 397 -4.44 -38.71 18.47
N CYS A 398 -5.76 -38.67 18.20
CA CYS A 398 -6.38 -39.52 17.20
C CYS A 398 -5.97 -39.09 15.78
N LEU A 399 -5.93 -37.79 15.52
CA LEU A 399 -5.40 -37.21 14.29
C LEU A 399 -3.94 -37.60 14.08
N ASN A 400 -3.09 -37.46 15.11
CA ASN A 400 -1.67 -37.81 15.02
C ASN A 400 -1.49 -39.30 14.66
N TRP A 401 -2.25 -40.18 15.30
CA TRP A 401 -2.26 -41.61 14.98
C TRP A 401 -2.71 -41.88 13.53
N LEU A 402 -3.81 -41.28 13.08
CA LEU A 402 -4.33 -41.46 11.72
C LEU A 402 -3.31 -40.98 10.67
N LEU A 403 -2.70 -39.82 10.89
CA LEU A 403 -1.68 -39.28 9.98
C LEU A 403 -0.44 -40.16 9.96
N ASN A 404 0.00 -40.72 11.10
CA ASN A 404 1.11 -41.66 11.14
C ASN A 404 0.85 -42.91 10.29
N VAL A 405 -0.38 -43.44 10.33
CA VAL A 405 -0.76 -44.66 9.62
C VAL A 405 -1.01 -44.43 8.13
N TYR A 406 -1.67 -43.32 7.77
CA TYR A 406 -2.22 -43.11 6.43
C TYR A 406 -1.63 -41.93 5.64
N ASP A 407 -0.87 -41.03 6.28
CA ASP A 407 -0.19 -39.89 5.65
C ASP A 407 1.27 -39.77 6.13
N SER A 408 2.06 -40.82 5.91
CA SER A 408 3.48 -40.82 6.27
C SER A 408 4.31 -39.76 5.55
N GLY A 409 3.80 -39.26 4.41
CA GLY A 409 4.41 -38.18 3.63
C GLY A 409 4.13 -36.78 4.18
N ARG A 410 3.24 -36.64 5.18
CA ARG A 410 2.81 -35.35 5.76
C ARG A 410 2.30 -34.38 4.70
N ASN A 411 1.52 -34.91 3.76
CA ASN A 411 0.88 -34.13 2.70
C ASN A 411 -0.40 -33.43 3.18
N GLY A 412 -0.91 -33.79 4.38
CA GLY A 412 -2.13 -33.22 4.94
C GLY A 412 -3.39 -33.66 4.23
N LYS A 413 -3.33 -34.79 3.52
CA LYS A 413 -4.40 -35.30 2.66
C LYS A 413 -4.61 -36.79 2.93
N MET A 414 -5.85 -37.20 3.18
CA MET A 414 -6.21 -38.60 3.46
C MET A 414 -7.50 -38.98 2.76
N ARG A 415 -7.54 -40.16 2.14
CA ARG A 415 -8.79 -40.69 1.56
C ARG A 415 -9.84 -40.89 2.67
N VAL A 416 -11.08 -40.51 2.42
CA VAL A 416 -12.22 -40.75 3.33
C VAL A 416 -12.27 -42.22 3.74
N LEU A 417 -12.07 -43.15 2.81
CA LEU A 417 -12.05 -44.58 3.13
C LEU A 417 -10.97 -44.95 4.16
N SER A 418 -9.77 -44.38 4.07
CA SER A 418 -8.70 -44.62 5.04
C SER A 418 -9.06 -44.10 6.43
N PHE A 419 -9.62 -42.89 6.51
CA PHE A 419 -10.10 -42.28 7.75
C PHE A 419 -11.19 -43.14 8.41
N LYS A 420 -12.22 -43.54 7.64
CA LYS A 420 -13.29 -44.44 8.10
C LYS A 420 -12.75 -45.78 8.60
N MET A 421 -11.84 -46.39 7.85
CA MET A 421 -11.24 -47.67 8.23
C MET A 421 -10.50 -47.58 9.55
N GLY A 422 -9.73 -46.50 9.78
CA GLY A 422 -9.00 -46.28 11.04
C GLY A 422 -9.94 -46.24 12.25
N LEU A 423 -11.02 -45.46 12.14
CA LEU A 423 -12.00 -45.29 13.23
C LEU A 423 -12.86 -46.53 13.45
N VAL A 424 -13.44 -47.11 12.39
CA VAL A 424 -14.31 -48.31 12.51
C VAL A 424 -13.54 -49.50 13.06
N SER A 425 -12.26 -49.64 12.72
CA SER A 425 -11.43 -50.74 13.22
C SER A 425 -11.27 -50.70 14.74
N LEU A 426 -11.10 -49.49 15.30
CA LEU A 426 -10.83 -49.27 16.72
C LEU A 426 -12.05 -48.84 17.54
N CYS A 427 -13.21 -48.60 16.93
CA CYS A 427 -14.44 -48.32 17.69
C CYS A 427 -14.96 -49.56 18.44
N THR A 428 -15.97 -49.41 19.29
CA THR A 428 -16.63 -50.50 20.00
C THR A 428 -17.83 -51.01 19.22
N ALA A 429 -17.71 -52.25 18.73
CA ALA A 429 -18.77 -53.04 18.09
C ALA A 429 -18.28 -54.48 17.85
N ASP A 430 -19.23 -55.39 17.63
CA ASP A 430 -18.91 -56.73 17.21
C ASP A 430 -18.25 -56.74 15.84
N VAL A 431 -17.33 -57.69 15.65
CA VAL A 431 -16.53 -57.78 14.43
C VAL A 431 -17.41 -57.99 13.21
N GLN A 432 -18.47 -58.80 13.35
CA GLN A 432 -19.46 -59.03 12.29
C GLN A 432 -20.23 -57.75 11.94
N GLU A 433 -20.52 -56.89 12.92
CA GLU A 433 -21.21 -55.62 12.69
C GLU A 433 -20.30 -54.62 11.97
N LYS A 434 -19.02 -54.52 12.38
CA LYS A 434 -18.03 -53.69 11.70
C LYS A 434 -17.88 -54.07 10.23
N TYR A 435 -17.80 -55.37 9.92
CA TYR A 435 -17.71 -55.88 8.54
C TYR A 435 -18.96 -55.61 7.70
N LYS A 436 -20.14 -55.57 8.33
CA LYS A 436 -21.43 -55.33 7.65
C LYS A 436 -21.84 -53.86 7.66
N SER A 437 -21.02 -52.98 8.26
CA SER A 437 -21.39 -51.59 8.46
C SER A 437 -21.53 -50.84 7.13
N PRO A 438 -22.62 -50.08 6.93
CA PRO A 438 -22.82 -49.31 5.71
C PRO A 438 -21.71 -48.28 5.46
N ALA A 439 -20.99 -47.87 6.51
CA ALA A 439 -19.81 -47.01 6.42
C ALA A 439 -18.68 -47.61 5.56
N LEU A 440 -18.54 -48.94 5.51
CA LEU A 440 -17.52 -49.65 4.74
C LEU A 440 -18.07 -50.32 3.46
N CYS A 441 -19.37 -50.65 3.43
CA CYS A 441 -19.97 -51.44 2.35
C CYS A 441 -20.40 -50.64 1.10
N ARG A 442 -20.56 -49.31 1.15
CA ARG A 442 -20.97 -48.50 -0.01
C ARG A 442 -19.85 -48.15 -1.02
N SER A 443 -18.65 -48.70 -0.84
CA SER A 443 -17.60 -48.71 -1.87
C SER A 443 -17.65 -50.07 -2.58
N GLU A 444 -18.07 -50.09 -3.84
CA GLU A 444 -18.19 -51.31 -4.67
C GLU A 444 -16.87 -52.09 -4.88
N ALA A 445 -15.75 -51.60 -4.34
CA ALA A 445 -14.44 -52.27 -4.35
C ALA A 445 -14.15 -53.17 -3.10
N SER A 446 -15.10 -53.29 -2.18
CA SER A 446 -14.82 -53.67 -0.78
C SER A 446 -14.35 -55.11 -0.51
N ARG A 447 -14.57 -56.11 -1.38
CA ARG A 447 -14.03 -57.47 -1.10
C ARG A 447 -12.50 -57.58 -1.26
N GLN A 448 -11.89 -56.82 -2.17
CA GLN A 448 -10.43 -56.72 -2.32
C GLN A 448 -9.86 -55.56 -1.50
N GLY A 449 -10.66 -54.50 -1.27
CA GLY A 449 -10.30 -53.37 -0.41
C GLY A 449 -10.18 -53.73 1.06
N LEU A 450 -11.01 -54.64 1.61
CA LEU A 450 -10.94 -55.06 3.02
C LEU A 450 -9.71 -55.92 3.34
N THR A 451 -9.22 -56.74 2.40
CA THR A 451 -7.95 -57.48 2.56
C THR A 451 -6.74 -56.57 2.39
N GLY A 452 -6.78 -55.63 1.45
CA GLY A 452 -5.78 -54.57 1.31
C GLY A 452 -5.77 -53.58 2.49
N ALA A 453 -6.93 -53.27 3.07
CA ALA A 453 -7.07 -52.38 4.22
C ALA A 453 -6.74 -53.09 5.53
N ALA A 454 -7.09 -54.36 5.72
CA ALA A 454 -6.56 -55.17 6.80
C ALA A 454 -5.03 -55.32 6.66
N ALA A 455 -4.50 -55.44 5.45
CA ALA A 455 -3.07 -55.40 5.18
C ALA A 455 -2.45 -54.01 5.36
N ALA A 456 -3.17 -52.89 5.18
CA ALA A 456 -2.68 -51.53 5.41
C ALA A 456 -2.77 -51.12 6.88
N ILE A 457 -3.83 -51.53 7.58
CA ILE A 457 -3.96 -51.55 9.04
C ILE A 457 -2.82 -52.39 9.60
N TYR A 458 -2.62 -53.60 9.11
CA TYR A 458 -1.50 -54.45 9.51
C TYR A 458 -0.15 -53.80 9.15
N THR A 459 0.07 -53.30 7.94
CA THR A 459 1.39 -52.77 7.54
C THR A 459 1.70 -51.42 8.19
N GLY A 460 0.73 -50.53 8.32
CA GLY A 460 0.87 -49.21 8.97
C GLY A 460 0.87 -49.30 10.49
N MET A 461 -0.05 -50.07 11.09
CA MET A 461 -0.02 -50.31 12.55
C MET A 461 1.21 -51.13 12.93
N VAL A 462 1.59 -52.20 12.21
CA VAL A 462 2.77 -53.02 12.56
C VAL A 462 4.08 -52.26 12.34
N LYS A 463 4.22 -51.42 11.31
CA LYS A 463 5.42 -50.57 11.11
C LYS A 463 5.67 -49.60 12.27
N HIS A 464 4.62 -49.05 12.86
CA HIS A 464 4.74 -48.12 14.00
C HIS A 464 4.67 -48.81 15.37
N LEU A 465 4.21 -50.06 15.42
CA LEU A 465 4.18 -50.87 16.64
C LEU A 465 5.46 -51.71 16.83
N HIS A 466 6.37 -51.79 15.85
CA HIS A 466 7.61 -52.57 15.92
C HIS A 466 8.81 -51.77 15.41
N PRO A 467 9.95 -51.70 16.13
CA PRO A 467 11.21 -51.23 15.53
C PRO A 467 11.66 -52.21 14.42
N PRO A 468 12.49 -51.79 13.45
CA PRO A 468 12.94 -52.65 12.36
C PRO A 468 13.78 -53.80 12.94
N VAL A 469 13.21 -55.01 12.99
CA VAL A 469 13.96 -56.23 13.26
C VAL A 469 14.50 -56.72 11.93
N SER A 470 15.82 -56.80 11.80
CA SER A 470 16.51 -57.41 10.67
C SER A 470 16.04 -58.86 10.51
N ILE A 471 15.30 -59.13 9.42
CA ILE A 471 14.85 -60.48 9.09
C ILE A 471 15.98 -61.18 8.35
N HIS A 472 16.75 -62.01 9.06
CA HIS A 472 17.44 -63.14 8.43
C HIS A 472 16.58 -64.40 8.63
N HIS A 473 16.20 -64.98 7.50
CA HIS A 473 15.60 -66.31 7.30
C HIS A 473 14.24 -66.58 7.96
N LEU A 474 13.20 -66.70 7.13
CA LEU A 474 12.61 -67.99 6.78
C LEU A 474 11.53 -67.80 5.72
N SER A 475 11.85 -68.30 4.54
CA SER A 475 10.92 -68.66 3.48
C SER A 475 9.98 -69.76 3.98
N ASP A 476 8.69 -69.49 4.09
CA ASP A 476 7.67 -70.43 3.58
C ASP A 476 6.30 -69.77 3.45
N GLY A 477 5.84 -69.66 2.22
CA GLY A 477 4.50 -69.23 1.87
C GLY A 477 3.52 -70.38 2.01
N ARG A 478 2.70 -70.36 3.08
CA ARG A 478 1.36 -70.96 3.18
C ARG A 478 0.86 -70.87 4.63
N ASN A 479 0.15 -69.77 4.99
CA ASN A 479 -0.91 -69.78 6.03
C ASN A 479 -1.57 -68.41 6.33
N HIS A 480 -1.84 -67.58 5.31
CA HIS A 480 -2.50 -66.29 5.54
C HIS A 480 -4.01 -66.37 5.87
N HIS A 481 -4.67 -67.50 5.63
CA HIS A 481 -6.12 -67.64 5.91
C HIS A 481 -6.46 -68.01 7.37
N SER A 482 -5.49 -68.53 8.11
CA SER A 482 -5.69 -69.05 9.47
C SER A 482 -5.42 -68.01 10.56
N GLN A 483 -4.58 -67.00 10.27
CA GLN A 483 -4.16 -65.99 11.25
C GLN A 483 -5.19 -64.87 11.45
N THR A 484 -6.05 -64.59 10.47
CA THR A 484 -7.11 -63.56 10.57
C THR A 484 -8.23 -63.96 11.52
N LYS A 485 -8.47 -65.26 11.74
CA LYS A 485 -9.49 -65.77 12.66
C LYS A 485 -9.09 -65.66 14.14
N ALA A 486 -7.80 -65.55 14.46
CA ALA A 486 -7.31 -65.50 15.83
C ALA A 486 -7.25 -64.09 16.43
N LEU A 487 -7.29 -63.04 15.60
CA LEU A 487 -7.21 -61.63 16.03
C LEU A 487 -8.49 -61.09 16.69
N PHE A 488 -9.58 -61.85 16.69
CA PHE A 488 -10.93 -61.37 17.00
C PHE A 488 -11.73 -62.27 17.96
N ARG A 489 -11.07 -63.19 18.68
CA ARG A 489 -11.63 -63.88 19.85
C ARG A 489 -10.69 -63.65 21.02
N GLY A 490 -10.93 -62.60 21.78
CA GLY A 490 -10.14 -62.22 22.96
C GLY A 490 -10.64 -60.93 23.55
#